data_AF-A0A550H2K5-F1
#
_entry.id   AF-A0A550H2K5-F1
#
_cell.length_a   1.000
_cell.length_b   1.000
_cell.length_c   1.000
_cell.angle_alpha   90.00
_cell.angle_beta   90.00
_cell.angle_gamma   90.00
#
_symmetry.space_group_name_H-M   'P 1'
#
loop_
_entity.id
_entity.type
_entity.pdbx_description
1 polymer ?
#
loop_
_entity_poly.entity_id
_entity_poly.type
_entity_poly.pdbx_seq_one_letter_code
_entity_poly.pdbx_strand_id
1 'polypeptide(L)' 'MSKEMDKEHVNELKEMIQEKKPTEPVEKILAKFCERHGVSLDTCQVQYNRLVEKGEIKEK' A
#
# COMPACT_ATOMS: atom_id res chain seq x y z
N MET A 1 -2.94 19.61 -3.91
CA MET A 1 -1.60 19.11 -3.54
C MET A 1 -1.73 17.62 -3.28
N SER A 2 -1.29 16.78 -4.20
CA SER A 2 -1.12 15.36 -3.92
C SER A 2 0.06 15.28 -2.95
N LYS A 3 -0.24 15.12 -1.65
CA LYS A 3 0.80 14.80 -0.67
C LYS A 3 1.35 13.45 -1.10
N GLU A 4 2.49 13.45 -1.77
CA GLU A 4 3.24 12.22 -2.01
C GLU A 4 3.47 11.60 -0.64
N MET A 5 3.01 10.35 -0.46
CA MET A 5 3.34 9.58 0.74
C MET A 5 4.86 9.59 0.91
N ASP A 6 5.33 10.03 2.08
CA ASP A 6 6.76 9.99 2.39
C ASP A 6 7.34 8.59 2.18
N LYS A 7 8.65 8.52 1.90
CA LYS A 7 9.33 7.24 1.64
C LYS A 7 9.13 6.22 2.77
N GLU A 8 9.02 6.67 4.02
CA GLU A 8 8.72 5.79 5.16
C GLU A 8 7.36 5.11 5.03
N HIS A 9 6.31 5.86 4.68
CA HIS A 9 4.97 5.33 4.45
C HIS A 9 4.94 4.31 3.30
N VAL A 10 5.70 4.58 2.23
CA VAL A 10 5.82 3.65 1.09
C VAL A 10 6.56 2.36 1.48
N ASN A 11 7.62 2.46 2.27
CA ASN A 11 8.34 1.28 2.74
C ASN A 11 7.50 0.43 3.69
N GLU A 12 6.80 1.04 4.65
CA GLU A 12 5.91 0.31 5.55
C GLU A 12 4.83 -0.44 4.75
N LEU A 13 4.22 0.21 3.75
CA LEU A 13 3.23 -0.44 2.90
C LEU A 13 3.81 -1.65 2.14
N LYS A 14 5.05 -1.54 1.64
CA LYS A 14 5.73 -2.66 0.98
C LYS A 14 6.00 -3.81 1.94
N GLU A 15 6.48 -3.52 3.16
CA GLU A 15 6.74 -4.53 4.18
C GLU A 15 5.44 -5.26 4.55
N MET A 16 4.36 -4.53 4.81
CA MET A 16 3.06 -5.14 5.11
C MET A 16 2.54 -6.03 3.98
N ILE A 17 2.83 -5.69 2.72
CA ILE A 17 2.42 -6.47 1.55
C ILE A 17 3.35 -7.66 1.30
N GLN A 18 4.65 -7.55 1.59
CA GLN A 18 5.59 -8.67 1.50
C GLN A 18 5.40 -9.69 2.63
N GLU A 19 5.09 -9.23 3.84
CA GLU A 19 4.79 -10.06 5.00
C GLU A 19 3.36 -10.61 4.99
N LYS A 20 2.51 -10.13 4.06
CA LYS A 20 1.12 -10.60 3.96
C LYS A 20 1.10 -12.11 3.72
N LYS A 21 0.16 -12.77 4.36
CA LYS A 21 -0.13 -14.17 4.03
C LYS A 21 -0.65 -14.25 2.59
N PRO A 22 -0.29 -15.27 1.81
CA PRO A 22 -0.80 -15.43 0.44
C PRO A 22 -2.32 -15.55 0.39
N THR A 23 -2.96 -15.94 1.50
CA THR A 23 -4.42 -15.99 1.67
C THR A 23 -5.05 -14.65 2.08
N GLU A 24 -4.26 -13.64 2.42
CA GLU A 24 -4.78 -12.30 2.74
C GLU A 24 -4.85 -11.42 1.48
N PRO A 25 -6.04 -10.85 1.19
CA PRO A 25 -6.21 -9.93 0.08
C PRO A 25 -5.46 -8.62 0.37
N VAL A 26 -4.88 -8.05 -0.68
CA VAL A 26 -4.11 -6.80 -0.56
C VAL A 26 -5.00 -5.64 -0.10
N GLU A 27 -6.28 -5.63 -0.48
CA GLU A 27 -7.26 -4.65 0.01
C GLU A 27 -7.36 -4.59 1.53
N LYS A 28 -7.22 -5.72 2.24
CA LYS A 28 -7.21 -5.72 3.72
C LYS A 28 -5.95 -5.07 4.29
N ILE A 29 -4.81 -5.29 3.64
CA ILE A 29 -3.54 -4.67 4.02
C ILE A 29 -3.61 -3.16 3.76
N LEU A 30 -4.10 -2.76 2.60
CA LEU A 30 -4.32 -1.36 2.25
C LEU A 30 -5.29 -0.70 3.23
N ALA A 31 -6.44 -1.30 3.52
CA ALA A 31 -7.41 -0.75 4.48
C ALA A 31 -6.78 -0.47 5.85
N LYS A 32 -6.02 -1.43 6.40
CA LYS A 32 -5.31 -1.26 7.67
C LYS A 32 -4.27 -0.14 7.60
N PHE A 33 -3.49 -0.10 6.53
CA PHE A 33 -2.50 0.94 6.30
C PHE A 33 -3.14 2.32 6.21
N CYS A 34 -4.23 2.45 5.44
CA CYS A 34 -4.93 3.72 5.28
C CYS A 34 -5.55 4.22 6.59
N GLU A 35 -6.18 3.31 7.34
CA GLU A 35 -6.77 3.63 8.65
C GLU A 35 -5.71 4.11 9.64
N ARG A 36 -4.52 3.49 9.64
CA ARG A 36 -3.40 3.83 10.51
C ARG A 36 -2.82 5.22 10.22
N HIS A 37 -2.78 5.60 8.95
CA HIS A 37 -2.21 6.89 8.50
C HIS A 37 -3.26 7.97 8.27
N GLY A 38 -4.54 7.68 8.54
CA GLY A 38 -5.64 8.63 8.36
C GLY A 38 -5.83 9.08 6.90
N VAL A 39 -5.47 8.24 5.95
CA VAL A 39 -5.62 8.51 4.50
C VAL A 39 -6.80 7.75 3.93
N SER A 40 -7.37 8.27 2.84
CA SER A 40 -8.48 7.61 2.16
C SER A 40 -8.02 6.32 1.46
N LEU A 41 -8.91 5.32 1.42
CA LEU A 41 -8.64 4.05 0.76
C LEU A 41 -8.28 4.24 -0.72
N ASP A 42 -8.99 5.16 -1.40
CA ASP A 42 -8.73 5.55 -2.80
C ASP A 42 -7.27 6.01 -3.00
N THR A 43 -6.77 6.87 -2.11
CA THR A 43 -5.38 7.35 -2.13
C THR A 43 -4.37 6.19 -2.00
N CYS A 44 -4.60 5.27 -1.06
CA CYS A 44 -3.73 4.11 -0.91
C CYS A 44 -3.79 3.18 -2.12
N GLN A 45 -4.96 3.02 -2.72
CA GLN A 45 -5.17 2.14 -3.87
C GLN A 45 -4.45 2.69 -5.11
N VAL A 46 -4.55 4.01 -5.35
CA VAL A 46 -3.76 4.70 -6.38
C VAL A 46 -2.26 4.50 -6.15
N GLN A 47 -1.82 4.58 -4.90
CA GLN A 47 -0.41 4.44 -4.57
C GLN A 47 0.09 3.00 -4.65
N TYR A 48 -0.74 2.04 -4.27
CA TYR A 48 -0.50 0.61 -4.49
C TYR A 48 -0.35 0.30 -5.97
N ASN A 49 -1.29 0.74 -6.80
CA ASN A 49 -1.23 0.52 -8.26
C ASN A 49 0.06 1.08 -8.85
N ARG A 50 0.48 2.29 -8.43
CA ARG A 50 1.78 2.86 -8.85
C ARG A 50 2.97 2.01 -8.44
N LEU A 51 2.94 1.37 -7.26
CA LEU A 51 4.01 0.49 -6.80
C LEU A 51 4.03 -0.84 -7.57
N VAL A 52 2.87 -1.35 -7.96
CA VAL A 52 2.73 -2.52 -8.84
C VAL A 52 3.22 -2.19 -10.24
N GLU A 53 2.81 -1.05 -10.82
CA GLU A 53 3.27 -0.59 -12.14
C GLU A 53 4.78 -0.37 -12.21
N LYS A 54 5.38 0.12 -11.11
CA LYS A 54 6.85 0.25 -10.99
C LYS A 54 7.56 -1.10 -10.77
N GLY A 55 6.82 -2.18 -10.56
CA GLY A 55 7.37 -3.51 -10.26
C GLY A 55 7.98 -3.62 -8.86
N GLU A 56 7.73 -2.64 -7.98
CA GLU A 56 8.21 -2.66 -6.60
C GLU A 56 7.40 -3.61 -5.71
N ILE A 57 6.16 -3.90 -6.12
CA ILE A 57 5.30 -4.90 -5.50
C ILE A 57 4.86 -5.88 -6.57
N LYS A 58 4.97 -7.17 -6.27
CA LYS A 58 4.41 -8.23 -7.12
C LYS A 58 3.02 -8.57 -6.61
N GLU A 59 1.99 -8.23 -7.39
CA GLU A 59 0.67 -8.85 -7.24
C GLU A 59 0.85 -10.34 -7.56
N LYS A 60 0.55 -11.19 -6.58
CA LYS A 60 0.78 -12.64 -6.64
C LYS A 60 -0.56 -13.35 -6.72
#